data_AF-A0A2V9T2C8-F1
#
_entry.id   AF-A0A2V9T2C8-F1
#
_cell.length_a   1.000
_cell.length_b   1.000
_cell.length_c   1.000
_cell.angle_alpha   90.00
_cell.angle_beta   90.00
_cell.angle_gamma   90.00
#
_symmetry.space_group_name_H-M   'P 1'
#
loop_
_entity.id
_entity.type
_entity.pdbx_description
1 polymer ?
#
loop_
_entity_poly.entity_id
_entity_poly.type
_entity_poly.pdbx_seq_one_letter_code
_entity_poly.pdbx_strand_id
1 'polypeptide(L)'
;MTPPPSCANIWSTKNPGCTAQAGWPEFVSKATIVLETDPAVPGALVTNPSPPSSRTTVPGQPLLGSSRGHVIKSDQTKVTLSAGRNVDPTHCHNVGQLFNLAASTQAASLTATGSNTVVTERISSVQDFNNGLTTNGTISGGVSYFGHGAQMPQADGSYLSVLAPGQGAGVDTNVSALNVSTLSNSQLGQNVRITLNACNAGLPPIRGGGHSIAQLIANQLNRPVLAWKVGTFFANDLTTRFPKKLNPQSNLIYMVPTGGSDIAPCTFTPNQPEPQHCGGVK
;
A
#
# COMPACT_ATOMS: atom_id res chain seq x y z
N MET A 1 -0.39 -27.67 15.29
CA MET A 1 0.36 -26.63 14.53
C MET A 1 0.51 -25.42 15.42
N THR A 2 1.74 -25.05 15.74
CA THR A 2 2.08 -23.74 16.33
C THR A 2 1.71 -22.66 15.32
N PRO A 3 1.06 -21.55 15.71
CA PRO A 3 0.81 -20.46 14.78
C PRO A 3 2.15 -20.01 14.18
N PRO A 4 2.22 -19.68 12.88
CA PRO A 4 3.41 -19.05 12.33
C PRO A 4 3.75 -17.85 13.23
N PRO A 5 5.04 -17.66 13.58
CA PRO A 5 5.43 -16.57 14.45
C PRO A 5 4.85 -15.29 13.87
N SER A 6 4.02 -14.61 14.65
CA SER A 6 3.62 -13.25 14.30
C SER A 6 4.92 -12.47 14.14
N CYS A 7 5.02 -11.65 13.10
CA CYS A 7 6.12 -10.68 13.04
C CYS A 7 6.15 -9.81 14.30
N ALA A 8 5.04 -9.69 15.05
CA ALA A 8 5.02 -9.08 16.37
C ALA A 8 6.12 -9.64 17.30
N ASN A 9 6.43 -10.94 17.26
CA ASN A 9 7.53 -11.51 18.05
C ASN A 9 8.94 -11.12 17.55
N ILE A 10 9.07 -10.65 16.30
CA ILE A 10 10.33 -10.09 15.79
C ILE A 10 10.47 -8.61 16.21
N TRP A 11 9.36 -7.92 16.48
CA TRP A 11 9.34 -6.47 16.73
C TRP A 11 9.01 -6.06 18.18
N SER A 12 8.48 -6.94 19.03
CA SER A 12 7.98 -6.60 20.38
C SER A 12 8.71 -7.22 21.58
N THR A 13 9.62 -8.20 21.42
CA THR A 13 9.93 -9.09 22.58
C THR A 13 11.18 -8.78 23.39
N LYS A 14 11.62 -7.52 23.54
CA LYS A 14 12.74 -7.21 24.46
C LYS A 14 12.62 -5.94 25.30
N ASN A 15 11.44 -5.32 25.41
CA ASN A 15 11.27 -4.23 26.37
C ASN A 15 10.16 -4.53 27.38
N PRO A 16 10.48 -4.92 28.62
CA PRO A 16 9.49 -5.30 29.64
C PRO A 16 8.57 -4.15 30.09
N GLY A 17 8.81 -2.91 29.66
CA GLY A 17 7.92 -1.77 29.86
C GLY A 17 6.82 -1.60 28.78
N CYS A 18 6.77 -2.48 27.77
CA CYS A 18 5.82 -2.43 26.66
C CYS A 18 4.79 -3.56 26.78
N THR A 19 4.07 -3.60 27.89
CA THR A 19 2.96 -4.54 28.06
C THR A 19 1.73 -4.02 27.35
N ALA A 20 1.29 -4.75 26.32
CA ALA A 20 0.00 -4.56 25.68
C ALA A 20 -1.12 -4.54 26.74
N GLN A 21 -2.06 -3.60 26.64
CA GLN A 21 -3.31 -3.69 27.40
C GLN A 21 -4.01 -5.02 27.10
N ALA A 22 -4.58 -5.64 28.13
CA ALA A 22 -5.14 -6.98 28.06
C ALA A 22 -6.19 -7.09 26.93
N GLY A 23 -5.94 -7.98 25.97
CA GLY A 23 -6.87 -8.33 24.90
C GLY A 23 -6.38 -8.02 23.48
N TRP A 24 -5.45 -7.06 23.31
CA TRP A 24 -4.92 -6.74 21.99
C TRP A 24 -3.45 -6.27 22.04
N PRO A 25 -2.54 -6.82 21.21
CA PRO A 25 -1.19 -6.27 21.13
C PRO A 25 -1.23 -4.84 20.58
N GLU A 26 -0.71 -3.88 21.34
CA GLU A 26 -0.48 -2.53 20.82
C GLU A 26 0.63 -2.59 19.77
N PHE A 27 0.27 -2.30 18.52
CA PHE A 27 1.26 -2.02 17.48
C PHE A 27 1.57 -0.53 17.56
N VAL A 28 2.67 -0.14 18.20
CA VAL A 28 3.13 1.25 18.20
C VAL A 28 3.83 1.53 16.86
N SER A 29 3.06 1.68 15.80
CA SER A 29 3.58 2.09 14.50
C SER A 29 2.55 2.92 13.76
N LYS A 30 3.01 3.90 12.98
CA LYS A 30 2.15 4.53 11.98
C LYS A 30 2.60 3.98 10.63
N ALA A 31 1.66 3.56 9.80
CA ALA A 31 1.92 3.09 8.46
C ALA A 31 2.06 4.26 7.48
N THR A 32 2.50 3.94 6.27
CA THR A 32 2.61 4.88 5.17
C THR A 32 1.98 4.29 3.93
N ILE A 33 1.25 5.10 3.17
CA ILE A 33 0.82 4.75 1.82
C ILE A 33 1.57 5.60 0.79
N VAL A 34 1.91 4.99 -0.33
CA VAL A 34 2.44 5.65 -1.52
C VAL A 34 1.37 5.55 -2.61
N LEU A 35 0.95 6.69 -3.14
CA LEU A 35 -0.05 6.82 -4.18
C LEU A 35 0.63 7.31 -5.45
N GLU A 36 0.30 6.69 -6.57
CA GLU A 36 0.90 6.99 -7.85
C GLU A 36 -0.18 7.32 -8.88
N THR A 37 -0.04 8.47 -9.53
CA THR A 37 -0.82 8.80 -10.72
C THR A 37 0.09 8.77 -11.93
N ASP A 38 -0.25 7.97 -12.93
CA ASP A 38 0.39 8.04 -14.24
C ASP A 38 0.19 9.45 -14.82
N PRO A 39 1.18 10.00 -15.55
CA PRO A 39 0.97 11.23 -16.28
C PRO A 39 -0.25 11.06 -17.17
N ALA A 40 -1.18 12.02 -17.10
CA ALA A 40 -2.32 12.03 -17.99
C ALA A 40 -1.80 11.87 -19.42
N VAL A 41 -2.18 10.79 -20.11
CA VAL A 41 -1.88 10.66 -21.53
C VAL A 41 -2.57 11.86 -22.20
N PRO A 42 -1.83 12.82 -22.79
CA PRO A 42 -2.46 13.94 -23.45
C PRO A 42 -3.20 13.38 -24.68
N GLY A 43 -4.52 13.23 -24.60
CA GLY A 43 -5.33 12.89 -25.77
C GLY A 43 -6.38 11.79 -25.65
N ALA A 44 -6.84 11.38 -24.48
CA ALA A 44 -8.17 10.74 -24.40
C ALA A 44 -9.25 11.83 -24.44
N LEU A 45 -9.41 12.47 -25.61
CA LEU A 45 -10.63 13.19 -25.94
C LEU A 45 -11.77 12.20 -25.81
N VAL A 46 -12.61 12.38 -24.78
CA VAL A 46 -13.93 11.77 -24.70
C VAL A 46 -14.71 12.30 -25.90
N THR A 47 -14.67 11.57 -27.01
CA THR A 47 -15.55 11.86 -28.14
C THR A 47 -16.90 11.28 -27.81
N ASN A 48 -17.83 12.16 -27.43
CA ASN A 48 -19.26 11.86 -27.45
C ASN A 48 -19.61 11.36 -28.87
N PRO A 49 -20.29 10.22 -29.04
CA PRO A 49 -20.77 9.81 -30.34
C PRO A 49 -21.92 10.73 -30.74
N SER A 50 -21.65 11.68 -31.64
CA SER A 50 -22.69 12.37 -32.40
C SER A 50 -22.97 11.61 -33.70
N PRO A 51 -24.23 11.59 -34.18
CA PRO A 51 -24.69 10.69 -35.23
C PRO A 51 -24.13 11.05 -36.61
N PRO A 52 -24.16 10.11 -37.59
CA PRO A 52 -23.46 10.30 -38.85
C PRO A 52 -24.16 11.38 -39.69
N SER A 53 -23.42 12.42 -40.06
CA SER A 53 -23.84 13.34 -41.11
C SER A 53 -22.77 13.39 -42.21
N SER A 54 -23.21 12.90 -43.36
CA SER A 54 -22.72 13.00 -44.73
C SER A 54 -21.54 13.94 -45.03
N ARG A 55 -20.48 13.29 -45.55
CA ARG A 55 -19.54 13.70 -46.60
C ARG A 55 -19.98 14.92 -47.45
N THR A 56 -19.14 15.94 -47.53
CA THR A 56 -18.88 16.72 -48.75
C THR A 56 -17.46 17.28 -48.70
N THR A 57 -16.67 16.94 -49.72
CA THR A 57 -15.28 17.36 -49.92
C THR A 57 -15.25 18.63 -50.77
N VAL A 58 -14.48 19.65 -50.39
CA VAL A 58 -14.01 20.71 -51.29
C VAL A 58 -12.53 20.99 -51.01
N PRO A 59 -11.64 21.04 -52.04
CA PRO A 59 -10.21 21.29 -51.86
C PRO A 59 -9.81 22.74 -52.14
N GLY A 60 -8.87 23.26 -51.33
CA GLY A 60 -7.98 24.36 -51.71
C GLY A 60 -8.20 25.68 -50.96
N GLN A 61 -7.38 25.95 -49.95
CA GLN A 61 -6.44 27.09 -49.94
C GLN A 61 -5.52 27.08 -48.71
N PRO A 62 -4.30 27.65 -48.81
CA PRO A 62 -3.30 27.71 -47.75
C PRO A 62 -3.43 28.99 -46.92
N LEU A 63 -2.83 29.03 -45.72
CA LEU A 63 -1.94 30.10 -45.27
C LEU A 63 -1.43 29.87 -43.82
N LEU A 64 -0.22 30.38 -43.62
CA LEU A 64 0.63 30.29 -42.45
C LEU A 64 -0.02 30.83 -41.16
N GLY A 65 0.29 30.16 -40.05
CA GLY A 65 0.08 30.67 -38.69
C GLY A 65 1.18 30.18 -37.77
N SER A 66 2.24 30.98 -37.66
CA SER A 66 3.25 30.87 -36.61
C SER A 66 2.59 31.07 -35.25
N SER A 67 2.68 30.06 -34.37
CA SER A 67 2.65 30.28 -32.94
C SER A 67 3.54 29.27 -32.25
N ARG A 68 4.76 29.73 -31.96
CA ARG A 68 5.53 29.50 -30.74
C ARG A 68 5.17 28.21 -30.00
N GLY A 69 6.10 27.25 -30.05
CA GLY A 69 6.12 26.12 -29.14
C GLY A 69 5.92 26.59 -27.70
N HIS A 70 4.77 26.22 -27.14
CA HIS A 70 4.61 26.19 -25.72
C HIS A 70 5.39 24.98 -25.25
N VAL A 71 6.65 25.21 -24.89
CA VAL A 71 7.39 24.29 -24.02
C VAL A 71 6.60 24.28 -22.73
N ILE A 72 5.70 23.31 -22.57
CA ILE A 72 5.20 22.94 -21.26
C ILE A 72 6.45 22.44 -20.53
N LYS A 73 7.06 23.34 -19.75
CA LYS A 73 8.04 22.94 -18.75
C LYS A 73 7.33 21.88 -17.92
N SER A 74 7.85 20.65 -17.95
CA SER A 74 7.37 19.56 -17.12
C SER A 74 7.32 20.07 -15.69
N ASP A 75 6.11 20.31 -15.18
CA ASP A 75 5.93 20.74 -13.80
C ASP A 75 6.56 19.68 -12.91
N GLN A 76 7.39 20.16 -11.99
CA GLN A 76 8.20 19.33 -11.13
C GLN A 76 7.31 18.38 -10.33
N THR A 77 7.64 17.09 -10.42
CA THR A 77 7.02 16.00 -9.68
C THR A 77 6.97 16.32 -8.20
N LYS A 78 5.78 16.66 -7.69
CA LYS A 78 5.59 17.09 -6.31
C LYS A 78 5.53 15.87 -5.39
N VAL A 79 6.68 15.43 -4.87
CA VAL A 79 6.72 14.52 -3.72
C VAL A 79 6.28 15.30 -2.50
N THR A 80 4.99 15.23 -2.15
CA THR A 80 4.52 15.78 -0.88
C THR A 80 4.77 14.74 0.19
N LEU A 81 5.92 14.80 0.86
CA LEU A 81 6.12 14.10 2.12
C LEU A 81 5.35 14.87 3.18
N SER A 82 4.26 14.34 3.70
CA SER A 82 3.66 14.89 4.93
C SER A 82 4.69 14.74 6.05
N ALA A 83 5.34 15.85 6.43
CA ALA A 83 6.44 15.91 7.40
C ALA A 83 5.93 15.69 8.83
N GLY A 84 5.44 14.49 9.14
CA GLY A 84 5.11 14.09 10.50
C GLY A 84 6.36 13.71 11.28
N ARG A 85 6.93 14.65 12.06
CA ARG A 85 7.95 14.35 13.08
C ARG A 85 7.40 13.28 14.03
N ASN A 86 8.15 12.18 14.18
CA ASN A 86 7.80 11.07 15.06
C ASN A 86 8.24 11.43 16.50
N VAL A 87 7.46 12.27 17.18
CA VAL A 87 7.63 12.52 18.62
C VAL A 87 6.66 11.64 19.38
N ASP A 88 6.97 10.34 19.43
CA ASP A 88 6.34 9.46 20.41
C ASP A 88 7.29 9.33 21.60
N PRO A 89 6.90 9.78 22.81
CA PRO A 89 7.74 9.71 24.00
C PRO A 89 7.85 8.29 24.60
N THR A 90 7.17 7.28 24.02
CA THR A 90 7.15 5.93 24.62
C THR A 90 8.37 5.08 24.24
N HIS A 91 8.89 4.37 25.23
CA HIS A 91 10.12 3.54 25.19
C HIS A 91 9.97 2.25 24.35
N CYS A 92 8.85 2.10 23.61
CA CYS A 92 8.56 0.94 22.79
C CYS A 92 9.13 1.11 21.38
N HIS A 93 9.60 0.02 20.77
CA HIS A 93 10.25 0.06 19.46
C HIS A 93 9.30 0.58 18.37
N ASN A 94 9.29 1.89 18.14
CA ASN A 94 8.51 2.55 17.11
C ASN A 94 9.20 2.36 15.75
N VAL A 95 8.86 1.28 15.06
CA VAL A 95 9.34 1.02 13.69
C VAL A 95 8.63 1.88 12.63
N GLY A 96 7.74 2.80 13.03
CA GLY A 96 7.05 3.72 12.13
C GLY A 96 8.00 4.55 11.27
N GLN A 97 9.18 4.91 11.79
CA GLN A 97 10.18 5.59 10.98
C GLN A 97 10.75 4.70 9.86
N LEU A 98 10.90 3.40 10.10
CA LEU A 98 11.37 2.46 9.07
C LEU A 98 10.31 2.25 7.98
N PHE A 99 9.02 2.24 8.31
CA PHE A 99 7.95 2.25 7.31
C PHE A 99 7.99 3.52 6.45
N ASN A 100 8.16 4.69 7.07
CA ASN A 100 8.31 5.95 6.32
C ASN A 100 9.53 5.92 5.40
N LEU A 101 10.67 5.41 5.86
CA LEU A 101 11.89 5.29 5.04
C LEU A 101 11.71 4.30 3.88
N ALA A 102 11.04 3.17 4.11
CA ALA A 102 10.72 2.21 3.05
C ALA A 102 9.79 2.79 1.99
N ALA A 103 8.73 3.47 2.42
CA ALA A 103 7.81 4.19 1.54
C ALA A 103 8.52 5.30 0.75
N SER A 104 9.39 6.06 1.41
CA SER A 104 10.17 7.13 0.77
C SER A 104 11.15 6.56 -0.26
N THR A 105 11.77 5.41 0.03
CA THR A 105 12.65 4.70 -0.91
C THR A 105 11.86 4.25 -2.14
N GLN A 106 10.66 3.69 -1.98
CA GLN A 106 9.80 3.34 -3.12
C GLN A 106 9.35 4.57 -3.91
N ALA A 107 8.90 5.62 -3.22
CA ALA A 107 8.44 6.86 -3.85
C ALA A 107 9.54 7.53 -4.70
N ALA A 108 10.78 7.54 -4.19
CA ALA A 108 11.95 8.02 -4.94
C ALA A 108 12.22 7.16 -6.18
N SER A 109 12.08 5.83 -6.08
CA SER A 109 12.22 4.94 -7.23
C SER A 109 11.16 5.19 -8.30
N LEU A 110 9.89 5.36 -7.91
CA LEU A 110 8.79 5.63 -8.85
C LEU A 110 8.96 6.99 -9.55
N THR A 111 9.39 8.00 -8.79
CA THR A 111 9.71 9.34 -9.34
C THR A 111 10.87 9.28 -10.32
N ALA A 112 11.89 8.45 -10.06
CA ALA A 112 13.03 8.30 -10.94
C ALA A 112 12.68 7.60 -12.27
N THR A 113 11.61 6.80 -12.31
CA THR A 113 11.18 6.05 -13.50
C THR A 113 10.29 6.82 -14.47
N GLY A 114 9.79 8.02 -14.12
CA GLY A 114 8.99 8.83 -15.04
C GLY A 114 8.18 9.96 -14.39
N SER A 115 7.31 10.60 -15.18
CA SER A 115 6.49 11.78 -14.82
C SER A 115 5.31 11.48 -13.88
N ASN A 116 5.38 10.42 -13.08
CA ASN A 116 4.29 10.02 -12.19
C ASN A 116 4.21 11.00 -11.02
N THR A 117 3.01 11.50 -10.70
CA THR A 117 2.86 12.24 -9.43
C THR A 117 2.77 11.21 -8.31
N VAL A 118 3.71 11.31 -7.37
CA VAL A 118 3.81 10.39 -6.23
C VAL A 118 3.47 11.15 -4.95
N VAL A 119 2.44 10.70 -4.25
CA VAL A 119 2.04 11.23 -2.93
C VAL A 119 2.37 10.20 -1.87
N THR A 120 2.95 10.63 -0.76
CA THR A 120 3.24 9.76 0.39
C THR A 120 2.53 10.28 1.62
N GLU A 121 1.64 9.48 2.19
CA GLU A 121 0.85 9.86 3.35
C GLU A 121 1.09 8.93 4.52
N ARG A 122 1.26 9.53 5.69
CA ARG A 122 1.30 8.80 6.95
C ARG A 122 -0.11 8.56 7.43
N ILE A 123 -0.45 7.29 7.67
CA ILE A 123 -1.79 6.89 8.12
C ILE A 123 -1.71 6.27 9.50
N SER A 124 -2.75 6.47 10.31
CA SER A 124 -2.84 5.98 11.68
C SER A 124 -4.21 5.45 12.09
N SER A 125 -5.15 5.35 11.14
CA SER A 125 -6.49 4.84 11.37
C SER A 125 -7.08 4.27 10.08
N VAL A 126 -8.22 3.58 10.20
CA VAL A 126 -9.01 3.15 9.04
C VAL A 126 -9.49 4.36 8.24
N GLN A 127 -9.87 5.44 8.93
CA GLN A 127 -10.29 6.69 8.29
C GLN A 127 -9.14 7.36 7.53
N ASP A 128 -7.93 7.41 8.09
CA ASP A 128 -6.76 7.97 7.40
C ASP A 128 -6.45 7.19 6.11
N PHE A 129 -6.56 5.86 6.16
CA PHE A 129 -6.38 5.03 4.97
C PHE A 129 -7.45 5.38 3.92
N ASN A 130 -8.73 5.41 4.31
CA ASN A 130 -9.79 5.75 3.37
C ASN A 130 -9.65 7.18 2.79
N ASN A 131 -9.25 8.15 3.61
CA ASN A 131 -8.99 9.52 3.17
C ASN A 131 -7.88 9.52 2.12
N GLY A 132 -6.76 8.84 2.36
CA GLY A 132 -5.68 8.78 1.39
C GLY A 132 -6.09 8.20 0.04
N LEU A 133 -7.03 7.24 0.02
CA LEU A 133 -7.61 6.68 -1.21
C LEU A 133 -8.59 7.63 -1.92
N THR A 134 -9.08 8.69 -1.28
CA THR A 134 -10.21 9.50 -1.78
C THR A 134 -9.94 10.99 -1.90
N THR A 135 -8.92 11.54 -1.24
CA THR A 135 -8.66 12.99 -1.21
C THR A 135 -7.57 13.46 -2.17
N ASN A 136 -6.81 12.54 -2.76
CA ASN A 136 -5.65 12.85 -3.62
C ASN A 136 -5.99 12.97 -5.12
N GLY A 137 -7.27 13.15 -5.45
CA GLY A 137 -7.75 13.07 -6.83
C GLY A 137 -7.67 11.64 -7.37
N THR A 138 -7.84 11.49 -8.69
CA THR A 138 -7.85 10.16 -9.32
C THR A 138 -6.46 9.53 -9.27
N ILE A 139 -6.36 8.37 -8.62
CA ILE A 139 -5.18 7.52 -8.55
C ILE A 139 -5.20 6.59 -9.76
N SER A 140 -4.20 6.64 -10.65
CA SER A 140 -4.20 5.86 -11.90
C SER A 140 -3.09 4.82 -12.01
N GLY A 141 -1.96 5.01 -11.32
CA GLY A 141 -0.82 4.09 -11.37
C GLY A 141 -0.93 2.97 -10.33
N GLY A 142 -0.94 3.33 -9.03
CA GLY A 142 -0.86 2.34 -7.96
C GLY A 142 -1.04 2.89 -6.55
N VAL A 143 -1.25 1.96 -5.61
CA VAL A 143 -1.23 2.23 -4.16
C VAL A 143 -0.29 1.21 -3.51
N SER A 144 0.63 1.66 -2.66
CA SER A 144 1.49 0.76 -1.87
C SER A 144 1.37 1.09 -0.38
N TYR A 145 0.95 0.12 0.42
CA TYR A 145 0.90 0.23 1.88
C TYR A 145 2.19 -0.33 2.50
N PHE A 146 2.75 0.39 3.48
CA PHE A 146 3.88 -0.01 4.30
C PHE A 146 3.48 0.06 5.77
N GLY A 147 3.36 -1.11 6.40
CA GLY A 147 2.97 -1.15 7.80
C GLY A 147 2.88 -2.57 8.33
N HIS A 148 2.28 -2.71 9.49
CA HIS A 148 2.06 -4.03 10.06
C HIS A 148 0.86 -4.73 9.41
N GLY A 149 0.99 -6.05 9.31
CA GLY A 149 -0.08 -7.00 9.07
C GLY A 149 0.02 -8.13 10.09
N ALA A 150 -1.12 -8.67 10.51
CA ALA A 150 -1.17 -9.69 11.54
C ALA A 150 -2.38 -10.61 11.40
N GLN A 151 -2.28 -11.77 12.07
CA GLN A 151 -3.42 -12.60 12.44
C GLN A 151 -3.73 -12.30 13.89
N MET A 152 -4.95 -11.86 14.16
CA MET A 152 -5.38 -11.33 15.44
C MET A 152 -6.36 -12.28 16.11
N PRO A 153 -6.04 -12.84 17.28
CA PRO A 153 -6.94 -13.75 17.98
C PRO A 153 -8.21 -13.00 18.42
N GLN A 154 -9.34 -13.68 18.31
CA GLN A 154 -10.63 -13.21 18.80
C GLN A 154 -11.00 -13.95 20.09
N ALA A 155 -11.97 -13.42 20.84
CA ALA A 155 -12.41 -14.00 22.11
C ALA A 155 -12.99 -15.42 21.96
N ASP A 156 -13.55 -15.75 20.79
CA ASP A 156 -14.08 -17.08 20.45
C ASP A 156 -13.01 -18.08 19.96
N GLY A 157 -11.73 -17.68 19.95
CA GLY A 157 -10.61 -18.50 19.49
C GLY A 157 -10.42 -18.52 17.96
N SER A 158 -11.25 -17.79 17.20
CA SER A 158 -11.00 -17.51 15.78
C SER A 158 -9.89 -16.47 15.60
N TYR A 159 -9.47 -16.24 14.36
CA TYR A 159 -8.50 -15.21 14.02
C TYR A 159 -9.07 -14.26 12.96
N LEU A 160 -8.69 -12.98 13.03
CA LEU A 160 -8.91 -12.01 11.97
C LEU A 160 -7.58 -11.65 11.30
N SER A 161 -7.58 -11.58 9.97
CA SER A 161 -6.49 -10.95 9.24
C SER A 161 -6.66 -9.43 9.28
N VAL A 162 -5.60 -8.71 9.64
CA VAL A 162 -5.65 -7.25 9.81
C VAL A 162 -4.44 -6.54 9.18
N LEU A 163 -4.64 -5.29 8.77
CA LEU A 163 -3.57 -4.29 8.64
C LEU A 163 -3.66 -3.35 9.84
N ALA A 164 -2.52 -2.99 10.42
CA ALA A 164 -2.45 -2.07 11.55
C ALA A 164 -1.80 -0.75 11.11
N PRO A 165 -2.58 0.20 10.53
CA PRO A 165 -2.08 1.52 10.20
C PRO A 165 -1.77 2.36 11.44
N GLY A 166 -2.51 2.16 12.53
CA GLY A 166 -2.48 2.99 13.73
C GLY A 166 -1.67 2.48 14.91
N GLN A 167 -1.50 3.39 15.87
CA GLN A 167 -1.10 3.05 17.23
C GLN A 167 -2.33 2.60 18.01
N GLY A 168 -2.22 1.44 18.66
CA GLY A 168 -3.32 0.86 19.42
C GLY A 168 -4.20 -0.07 18.60
N ALA A 169 -5.01 -0.84 19.30
CA ALA A 169 -5.73 -1.94 18.71
C ALA A 169 -7.23 -1.74 18.83
N GLY A 170 -7.94 -1.89 17.71
CA GLY A 170 -9.39 -1.81 17.67
C GLY A 170 -9.92 -1.67 16.26
N VAL A 171 -11.25 -1.57 16.18
CA VAL A 171 -11.98 -1.43 14.91
C VAL A 171 -11.75 -0.10 14.21
N ASP A 172 -11.27 0.92 14.91
CA ASP A 172 -10.99 2.24 14.30
C ASP A 172 -9.52 2.39 13.89
N THR A 173 -8.64 1.54 14.44
CA THR A 173 -7.18 1.63 14.25
C THR A 173 -6.62 0.58 13.30
N ASN A 174 -7.34 -0.54 13.09
CA ASN A 174 -6.91 -1.65 12.25
C ASN A 174 -7.89 -1.90 11.12
N VAL A 175 -7.43 -2.02 9.87
CA VAL A 175 -8.27 -2.47 8.76
C VAL A 175 -8.46 -3.99 8.89
N SER A 176 -9.71 -4.45 8.93
CA SER A 176 -10.08 -5.83 9.18
C SER A 176 -11.40 -6.19 8.49
N ALA A 177 -11.86 -7.44 8.62
CA ALA A 177 -13.18 -7.86 8.15
C ALA A 177 -14.35 -7.04 8.74
N LEU A 178 -14.15 -6.35 9.88
CA LEU A 178 -15.20 -5.59 10.57
C LEU A 178 -15.45 -4.22 9.95
N ASN A 179 -14.49 -3.66 9.22
CA ASN A 179 -14.53 -2.27 8.75
C ASN A 179 -14.00 -2.09 7.33
N VAL A 180 -13.47 -3.14 6.68
CA VAL A 180 -12.98 -3.03 5.30
C VAL A 180 -14.04 -2.44 4.38
N SER A 181 -15.32 -2.70 4.65
CA SER A 181 -16.46 -2.15 3.90
C SER A 181 -16.56 -0.62 3.89
N THR A 182 -15.84 0.08 4.76
CA THR A 182 -15.80 1.56 4.77
C THR A 182 -14.79 2.13 3.78
N LEU A 183 -13.91 1.31 3.20
CA LEU A 183 -12.95 1.78 2.21
C LEU A 183 -13.64 2.06 0.88
N SER A 184 -13.34 3.22 0.29
CA SER A 184 -13.88 3.66 -0.99
C SER A 184 -12.86 3.52 -2.11
N ASN A 185 -13.35 3.13 -3.29
CA ASN A 185 -12.59 3.10 -4.53
C ASN A 185 -12.95 4.25 -5.48
N SER A 186 -13.70 5.26 -5.02
CA SER A 186 -14.26 6.32 -5.86
C SER A 186 -13.23 7.13 -6.66
N GLN A 187 -11.97 7.14 -6.21
CA GLN A 187 -10.86 7.79 -6.91
C GLN A 187 -9.84 6.80 -7.48
N LEU A 188 -10.04 5.49 -7.36
CA LEU A 188 -9.14 4.51 -7.93
C LEU A 188 -9.48 4.31 -9.41
N GLY A 189 -8.52 4.57 -10.29
CA GLY A 189 -8.60 4.22 -11.71
C GLY A 189 -8.79 2.71 -11.89
N GLN A 190 -9.41 2.31 -13.00
CA GLN A 190 -9.84 0.92 -13.22
C GLN A 190 -8.69 -0.11 -13.19
N ASN A 191 -7.48 0.32 -13.56
CA ASN A 191 -6.30 -0.55 -13.67
C ASN A 191 -5.36 -0.45 -12.46
N VAL A 192 -5.71 0.33 -11.44
CA VAL A 192 -4.89 0.49 -10.23
C VAL A 192 -4.69 -0.86 -9.56
N ARG A 193 -3.45 -1.13 -9.19
CA ARG A 193 -3.07 -2.24 -8.32
C ARG A 193 -2.68 -1.72 -6.94
N ILE A 194 -3.03 -2.49 -5.92
CA ILE A 194 -2.72 -2.16 -4.52
C ILE A 194 -1.70 -3.17 -4.01
N THR A 195 -0.57 -2.73 -3.50
CA THR A 195 0.46 -3.60 -2.91
C THR A 195 0.48 -3.45 -1.40
N LEU A 196 0.38 -4.56 -0.68
CA LEU A 196 0.45 -4.60 0.78
C LEU A 196 1.82 -5.11 1.22
N ASN A 197 2.74 -4.19 1.48
CA ASN A 197 4.02 -4.49 2.13
C ASN A 197 3.77 -4.62 3.63
N ALA A 198 3.28 -5.79 4.02
CA ALA A 198 2.90 -6.10 5.39
C ALA A 198 3.00 -7.61 5.64
N CYS A 199 3.37 -7.99 6.86
CA CYS A 199 3.48 -9.39 7.25
C CYS A 199 2.15 -10.14 7.08
N ASN A 200 2.20 -11.28 6.40
CA ASN A 200 1.08 -12.22 6.28
C ASN A 200 -0.21 -11.58 5.72
N ALA A 201 -0.14 -10.46 5.00
CA ALA A 201 -1.32 -9.76 4.50
C ALA A 201 -2.14 -10.61 3.50
N GLY A 202 -1.48 -11.53 2.80
CA GLY A 202 -2.13 -12.50 1.92
C GLY A 202 -2.48 -13.85 2.58
N LEU A 203 -2.16 -14.05 3.86
CA LEU A 203 -2.44 -15.31 4.55
C LEU A 203 -3.88 -15.28 5.11
N PRO A 204 -4.73 -16.26 4.80
CA PRO A 204 -6.05 -16.36 5.43
C PRO A 204 -5.94 -16.69 6.93
N PRO A 205 -7.00 -16.41 7.72
CA PRO A 205 -7.04 -16.78 9.13
C PRO A 205 -6.76 -18.26 9.38
N ILE A 206 -5.92 -18.54 10.39
CA ILE A 206 -5.50 -19.90 10.75
C ILE A 206 -6.68 -20.73 11.31
N ARG A 207 -7.66 -20.07 11.94
CA ARG A 207 -8.88 -20.67 12.48
C ARG A 207 -10.06 -19.71 12.31
N GLY A 208 -11.26 -20.28 12.18
CA GLY A 208 -12.52 -19.51 12.05
C GLY A 208 -13.03 -19.35 10.62
N GLY A 209 -12.30 -19.85 9.63
CA GLY A 209 -12.62 -19.59 8.21
C GLY A 209 -12.43 -18.11 7.85
N GLY A 210 -12.71 -17.77 6.59
CA GLY A 210 -12.64 -16.40 6.11
C GLY A 210 -11.45 -16.10 5.20
N HIS A 211 -11.34 -14.81 4.87
CA HIS A 211 -10.41 -14.30 3.88
C HIS A 211 -9.24 -13.56 4.52
N SER A 212 -8.08 -13.65 3.88
CA SER A 212 -6.94 -12.76 4.08
C SER A 212 -7.36 -11.30 3.94
N ILE A 213 -6.63 -10.40 4.60
CA ILE A 213 -6.93 -8.97 4.49
C ILE A 213 -6.73 -8.45 3.06
N ALA A 214 -5.80 -9.05 2.30
CA ALA A 214 -5.61 -8.76 0.89
C ALA A 214 -6.86 -9.09 0.05
N GLN A 215 -7.46 -10.26 0.23
CA GLN A 215 -8.69 -10.63 -0.50
C GLN A 215 -9.88 -9.76 -0.09
N LEU A 216 -10.01 -9.45 1.20
CA LEU A 216 -11.07 -8.55 1.69
C LEU A 216 -10.96 -7.16 1.06
N ILE A 217 -9.75 -6.59 1.01
CA ILE A 217 -9.50 -5.29 0.36
C ILE A 217 -9.74 -5.39 -1.16
N ALA A 218 -9.33 -6.48 -1.82
CA ALA A 218 -9.55 -6.68 -3.25
C ALA A 218 -11.04 -6.70 -3.58
N ASN A 219 -11.84 -7.44 -2.82
CA ASN A 219 -13.29 -7.50 -2.98
C ASN A 219 -13.93 -6.13 -2.76
N GLN A 220 -13.57 -5.45 -1.67
CA GLN A 220 -14.15 -4.15 -1.34
C GLN A 220 -13.83 -3.09 -2.39
N LEU A 221 -12.54 -2.91 -2.71
CA LEU A 221 -12.11 -1.85 -3.60
C LEU A 221 -12.32 -2.20 -5.07
N ASN A 222 -12.72 -3.45 -5.36
CA ASN A 222 -12.83 -3.99 -6.70
C ASN A 222 -11.55 -3.74 -7.52
N ARG A 223 -10.38 -3.92 -6.89
CA ARG A 223 -9.06 -3.77 -7.52
C ARG A 223 -8.16 -4.96 -7.18
N PRO A 224 -7.24 -5.36 -8.07
CA PRO A 224 -6.25 -6.37 -7.74
C PRO A 224 -5.35 -5.92 -6.57
N VAL A 225 -5.16 -6.81 -5.60
CA VAL A 225 -4.25 -6.61 -4.48
C VAL A 225 -3.07 -7.57 -4.57
N LEU A 226 -1.84 -7.07 -4.43
CA LEU A 226 -0.61 -7.83 -4.31
C LEU A 226 -0.21 -7.93 -2.84
N ALA A 227 -0.02 -9.14 -2.32
CA ALA A 227 0.42 -9.33 -0.93
C ALA A 227 1.19 -10.64 -0.73
N TRP A 228 2.04 -10.68 0.29
CA TRP A 228 2.78 -11.87 0.69
C TRP A 228 2.03 -12.65 1.77
N LYS A 229 2.17 -13.99 1.73
CA LYS A 229 1.65 -14.90 2.75
C LYS A 229 2.65 -15.17 3.87
N VAL A 230 3.86 -14.64 3.74
CA VAL A 230 4.95 -14.74 4.71
C VAL A 230 5.16 -13.42 5.44
N GLY A 231 6.02 -13.45 6.46
CA GLY A 231 6.50 -12.25 7.13
C GLY A 231 7.32 -11.34 6.21
N THR A 232 7.59 -10.14 6.69
CA THR A 232 8.41 -9.13 6.02
C THR A 232 9.38 -8.53 7.03
N PHE A 233 10.53 -8.05 6.55
CA PHE A 233 11.55 -7.39 7.38
C PHE A 233 12.22 -6.24 6.65
N PHE A 234 12.88 -5.36 7.39
CA PHE A 234 13.62 -4.25 6.81
C PHE A 234 15.04 -4.67 6.40
N ALA A 235 15.50 -4.20 5.25
CA ALA A 235 16.85 -4.43 4.74
C ALA A 235 17.40 -3.18 4.04
N ASN A 236 18.72 -3.08 3.90
CA ASN A 236 19.36 -2.02 3.11
C ASN A 236 19.54 -2.41 1.63
N ASP A 237 19.14 -3.62 1.24
CA ASP A 237 19.16 -4.14 -0.12
C ASP A 237 18.02 -5.15 -0.33
N LEU A 238 17.64 -5.37 -1.59
CA LEU A 238 16.56 -6.30 -1.96
C LEU A 238 16.99 -7.78 -1.99
N THR A 239 18.29 -8.08 -1.98
CA THR A 239 18.81 -9.45 -2.14
C THR A 239 18.89 -10.21 -0.82
N THR A 240 18.82 -9.50 0.31
CA THR A 240 18.78 -10.08 1.64
C THR A 240 17.55 -10.98 1.81
N ARG A 241 17.79 -12.23 2.25
CA ARG A 241 16.75 -13.27 2.44
C ARG A 241 16.23 -13.40 3.88
N PHE A 242 17.01 -12.90 4.84
CA PHE A 242 16.76 -13.03 6.27
C PHE A 242 17.04 -11.71 7.00
N PRO A 243 16.35 -11.41 8.12
CA PRO A 243 16.62 -10.22 8.90
C PRO A 243 18.09 -10.11 9.30
N LYS A 244 18.68 -8.95 9.05
CA LYS A 244 20.04 -8.59 9.48
C LYS A 244 20.01 -7.24 10.18
N LYS A 245 21.08 -6.93 10.92
CA LYS A 245 21.25 -5.59 11.51
C LYS A 245 21.27 -4.56 10.38
N LEU A 246 20.39 -3.56 10.47
CA LEU A 246 20.37 -2.44 9.54
C LEU A 246 21.62 -1.58 9.71
N ASN A 247 22.17 -1.09 8.60
CA ASN A 247 23.14 -0.01 8.60
C ASN A 247 22.40 1.30 8.93
N PRO A 248 22.65 1.93 10.10
CA PRO A 248 21.96 3.15 10.50
C PRO A 248 22.31 4.36 9.62
N GLN A 249 23.39 4.27 8.82
CA GLN A 249 23.81 5.33 7.89
C GLN A 249 23.20 5.17 6.49
N SER A 250 22.47 4.09 6.23
CA SER A 250 21.84 3.91 4.93
C SER A 250 20.59 4.76 4.82
N ASN A 251 20.51 5.54 3.74
CA ASN A 251 19.29 6.26 3.38
C ASN A 251 18.29 5.39 2.61
N LEU A 252 18.69 4.18 2.21
CA LEU A 252 17.83 3.22 1.54
C LEU A 252 17.42 2.13 2.53
N ILE A 253 16.10 2.00 2.67
CA ILE A 253 15.45 0.94 3.45
C ILE A 253 14.40 0.31 2.56
N TYR A 254 14.39 -1.01 2.52
CA TYR A 254 13.41 -1.81 1.80
C TYR A 254 12.65 -2.65 2.80
N MET A 255 11.38 -2.92 2.50
CA MET A 255 10.58 -3.91 3.20
C MET A 255 10.52 -5.16 2.32
N VAL A 256 11.16 -6.24 2.76
CA VAL A 256 11.42 -7.44 1.97
C VAL A 256 10.69 -8.62 2.60
N PRO A 257 10.03 -9.50 1.82
CA PRO A 257 9.42 -10.71 2.36
C PRO A 257 10.48 -11.69 2.89
N THR A 258 10.13 -12.46 3.91
CA THR A 258 10.94 -13.59 4.38
C THR A 258 11.16 -14.56 3.23
N GLY A 259 12.42 -14.92 2.98
CA GLY A 259 12.83 -15.72 1.82
C GLY A 259 13.57 -14.89 0.75
N GLY A 260 13.41 -13.57 0.75
CA GLY A 260 14.07 -12.63 -0.17
C GLY A 260 13.14 -12.09 -1.26
N SER A 261 13.64 -11.13 -2.05
CA SER A 261 12.89 -10.49 -3.14
C SER A 261 12.48 -11.44 -4.29
N ASP A 262 13.05 -12.65 -4.35
CA ASP A 262 12.64 -13.69 -5.28
C ASP A 262 11.28 -14.32 -4.92
N ILE A 263 10.77 -14.06 -3.72
CA ILE A 263 9.41 -14.44 -3.35
C ILE A 263 8.41 -13.46 -3.98
N ALA A 264 7.80 -13.87 -5.08
CA ALA A 264 6.73 -13.11 -5.72
C ALA A 264 5.48 -13.01 -4.80
N PRO A 265 4.82 -11.85 -4.73
CA PRO A 265 3.55 -11.71 -4.03
C PRO A 265 2.45 -12.54 -4.71
N CYS A 266 1.44 -12.90 -3.95
CA CYS A 266 0.17 -13.38 -4.50
C CYS A 266 -0.61 -12.23 -5.11
N THR A 267 -1.37 -12.51 -6.18
CA THR A 267 -2.38 -11.58 -6.72
C THR A 267 -3.77 -12.02 -6.28
N PHE A 268 -4.45 -11.17 -5.53
CA PHE A 268 -5.82 -11.36 -5.08
C PHE A 268 -6.75 -10.56 -5.99
N THR A 269 -7.60 -11.27 -6.73
CA THR A 269 -8.52 -10.66 -7.70
C THR A 269 -9.91 -10.51 -7.06
N PRO A 270 -10.61 -9.38 -7.30
CA PRO A 270 -11.95 -9.17 -6.74
C PRO A 270 -12.90 -10.31 -7.07
N ASN A 271 -13.64 -10.78 -6.05
CA ASN A 271 -14.67 -11.81 -6.16
C ASN A 271 -14.17 -13.15 -6.73
N GLN A 272 -12.86 -13.41 -6.65
CA GLN A 272 -12.27 -14.70 -7.00
C GLN A 272 -11.82 -15.46 -5.75
N PRO A 273 -11.70 -16.80 -5.81
CA PRO A 273 -11.09 -17.58 -4.75
C PRO A 273 -9.65 -17.10 -4.46
N GLU A 274 -9.23 -17.19 -3.21
CA GLU A 274 -7.86 -16.84 -2.85
C GLU A 274 -6.85 -17.75 -3.57
N PRO A 275 -5.75 -17.19 -4.10
CA PRO A 275 -4.72 -17.98 -4.74
C PRO A 275 -4.07 -18.90 -3.71
N GLN A 276 -3.90 -20.19 -4.03
CA GLN A 276 -3.38 -21.17 -3.06
C GLN A 276 -1.85 -21.23 -3.01
N HIS A 277 -1.17 -21.18 -4.17
CA HIS A 277 0.27 -21.47 -4.30
C HIS A 277 1.11 -20.25 -4.71
N CYS A 278 1.34 -19.32 -3.79
CA CYS A 278 2.13 -18.10 -4.02
C CYS A 278 2.57 -17.46 -2.71
N GLY A 279 3.33 -16.35 -2.80
CA GLY A 279 3.58 -15.48 -1.66
C GLY A 279 4.45 -16.11 -0.56
N GLY A 280 5.27 -17.11 -0.89
CA GLY A 280 6.24 -17.73 0.02
C GLY A 280 5.74 -18.96 0.78
N VAL A 281 4.53 -19.45 0.51
CA VAL A 281 4.07 -20.76 0.97
C VAL A 281 4.48 -21.79 -0.09
N LYS A 282 5.39 -22.69 0.26
CA LYS A 282 5.69 -23.90 -0.51
C LYS A 282 4.85 -25.05 -0.02
#